data_AF-A0A8S8Y4G1-F1
#
_entry.id   AF-A0A8S8Y4G1-F1
#
_cell.length_a   1.000
_cell.length_b   1.000
_cell.length_c   1.000
_cell.angle_alpha   90.00
_cell.angle_beta   90.00
_cell.angle_gamma   90.00
#
_symmetry.space_group_name_H-M   'P 1'
#
loop_
_entity.id
_entity.type
_entity.pdbx_description
1 polymer ?
#
loop_
_entity_poly.entity_id
_entity_poly.type
_entity_poly.pdbx_seq_one_letter_code
_entity_poly.pdbx_strand_id
1 'polypeptide(L)'
;MVAEAFGKKSKGVMGIIGGGGTARSVAAAWTKSGGKITQMGGKRELDEDGPWNLVESKPDFVVNFDDDGGDLSVRYEKMDGDFESRVEFLSTNADGRWLLCAQHLHSWATLWAPQYSEKLPSLSLIMTRLIAAEVHLG
;
A
#
# COMPACT_ATOMS: atom_id res chain seq x y z
N MET A 1 -6.00 -1.32 -7.59
CA MET A 1 -5.34 -1.15 -6.26
C MET A 1 -3.84 -1.36 -6.39
N VAL A 2 -3.02 -0.87 -5.45
CA VAL A 2 -1.56 -1.10 -5.42
C VAL A 2 -1.22 -2.60 -5.53
N ALA A 3 -1.93 -3.45 -4.79
CA ALA A 3 -1.73 -4.89 -4.82
C ALA A 3 -1.88 -5.52 -6.22
N GLU A 4 -2.75 -4.99 -7.08
CA GLU A 4 -2.96 -5.49 -8.44
C GLU A 4 -1.79 -5.14 -9.38
N ALA A 5 -1.12 -4.00 -9.14
CA ALA A 5 0.12 -3.67 -9.84
C ALA A 5 1.23 -4.71 -9.59
N PHE A 6 1.10 -5.48 -8.51
CA PHE A 6 2.04 -6.53 -8.11
C PHE A 6 1.46 -7.95 -8.26
N GLY A 7 0.46 -8.10 -9.13
CA GLY A 7 -0.13 -9.39 -9.48
C GLY A 7 -0.99 -10.03 -8.39
N LYS A 8 -1.32 -9.32 -7.31
CA LYS A 8 -2.18 -9.84 -6.24
C LYS A 8 -3.65 -9.56 -6.57
N LYS A 9 -4.51 -10.57 -6.36
CA LYS A 9 -5.95 -10.47 -6.63
C LYS A 9 -6.65 -9.79 -5.45
N SER A 10 -7.42 -8.75 -5.74
CA SER A 10 -8.17 -7.93 -4.76
C SER A 10 -9.29 -8.64 -4.00
N LYS A 11 -9.59 -9.91 -4.34
CA LYS A 11 -10.59 -10.77 -3.68
C LYS A 11 -9.97 -11.91 -2.86
N GLY A 12 -8.65 -11.90 -2.69
CA GLY A 12 -7.91 -12.90 -1.94
C GLY A 12 -7.93 -12.68 -0.43
N VAL A 13 -7.16 -13.51 0.27
CA VAL A 13 -6.91 -13.39 1.71
C VAL A 13 -5.57 -12.67 1.88
N MET A 14 -5.58 -11.49 2.50
CA MET A 14 -4.37 -10.74 2.83
C MET A 14 -4.02 -10.95 4.30
N GLY A 15 -2.79 -11.37 4.56
CA GLY A 15 -2.22 -11.42 5.90
C GLY A 15 -1.82 -10.01 6.34
N ILE A 16 -2.12 -9.65 7.58
CA ILE A 16 -1.74 -8.35 8.13
C ILE A 16 -1.02 -8.53 9.47
N ILE A 17 0.13 -7.88 9.60
CA ILE A 17 0.85 -7.75 10.88
C ILE A 17 0.80 -6.26 11.27
N GLY A 18 0.36 -5.99 12.49
CA GLY A 18 0.18 -4.65 13.02
C GLY A 18 -1.26 -4.11 12.85
N GLY A 19 -1.59 -3.14 13.70
CA GLY A 19 -2.96 -2.62 13.87
C GLY A 19 -3.01 -1.11 14.06
N GLY A 20 -2.02 -0.39 13.52
CA GLY A 20 -2.02 1.07 13.49
C GLY A 20 -3.02 1.65 12.48
N GLY A 21 -3.12 2.98 12.40
CA GLY A 21 -4.07 3.66 11.50
C GLY A 21 -3.90 3.26 10.03
N THR A 22 -2.67 3.10 9.56
CA THR A 22 -2.37 2.64 8.19
C THR A 22 -2.86 1.21 7.96
N ALA A 23 -2.54 0.28 8.88
CA ALA A 23 -2.97 -1.12 8.79
C ALA A 23 -4.51 -1.22 8.75
N ARG A 24 -5.20 -0.49 9.62
CA ARG A 24 -6.68 -0.42 9.67
C ARG A 24 -7.28 0.13 8.38
N SER A 25 -6.69 1.18 7.83
CA SER A 25 -7.14 1.77 6.56
C SER A 25 -6.98 0.81 5.39
N VAL A 26 -5.85 0.08 5.35
CA VAL A 26 -5.59 -0.93 4.32
C VAL A 26 -6.51 -2.14 4.47
N ALA A 27 -6.73 -2.63 5.69
CA ALA A 27 -7.65 -3.73 5.98
C ALA A 27 -9.09 -3.39 5.53
N ALA A 28 -9.58 -2.20 5.90
CA ALA A 28 -10.90 -1.73 5.50
C ALA A 28 -11.04 -1.61 3.97
N ALA A 29 -10.05 -1.05 3.28
CA ALA A 29 -10.05 -0.91 1.83
C ALA A 29 -10.00 -2.27 1.10
N TRP A 30 -9.22 -3.21 1.63
CA TRP A 30 -9.13 -4.58 1.11
C TRP A 30 -10.48 -5.30 1.23
N THR A 31 -11.10 -5.26 2.41
CA THR A 31 -12.42 -5.86 2.62
C THR A 31 -13.50 -5.19 1.79
N LYS A 32 -13.50 -3.86 1.67
CA LYS A 32 -14.42 -3.14 0.78
C LYS A 32 -14.29 -3.57 -0.69
N SER A 33 -13.10 -4.00 -1.10
CA SER A 33 -12.82 -4.54 -2.44
C SER A 33 -13.23 -6.02 -2.61
N GLY A 34 -13.77 -6.64 -1.55
CA GLY A 34 -14.22 -8.03 -1.53
C GLY A 34 -13.17 -9.02 -0.99
N GLY A 35 -12.04 -8.53 -0.49
CA GLY A 35 -11.00 -9.35 0.12
C GLY A 35 -11.28 -9.73 1.58
N LYS A 36 -10.49 -10.67 2.10
CA LYS A 36 -10.52 -11.12 3.51
C LYS A 36 -9.17 -10.86 4.17
N ILE A 37 -9.15 -10.81 5.49
CA ILE A 37 -7.96 -10.51 6.29
C ILE A 37 -7.65 -11.67 7.22
N THR A 38 -6.40 -12.11 7.21
CA THR A 38 -5.87 -12.99 8.26
C THR A 38 -4.95 -12.16 9.14
N GLN A 39 -5.33 -11.98 10.40
CA GLN A 39 -4.50 -11.26 11.35
C GLN A 39 -3.38 -12.16 11.86
N MET A 40 -2.15 -11.65 11.81
CA MET A 40 -0.94 -12.42 12.14
C MET A 40 -0.16 -11.82 13.32
N GLY A 41 -0.86 -11.04 14.17
CA GLY A 41 -0.31 -10.38 15.36
C GLY A 41 0.29 -9.00 15.06
N GLY A 42 1.33 -8.65 15.82
CA GLY A 42 2.02 -7.34 15.75
C GLY A 42 2.03 -6.62 17.09
N LYS A 43 2.56 -5.40 17.12
CA LYS A 43 2.60 -4.51 18.30
C LYS A 43 1.21 -4.06 18.72
N ARG A 44 0.28 -4.02 17.76
CA ARG A 44 -1.13 -3.70 17.93
C ARG A 44 -1.93 -4.59 17.00
N GLU A 45 -3.13 -4.91 17.43
CA GLU A 45 -4.06 -5.77 16.72
C GLU A 45 -5.15 -4.95 16.02
N LEU A 46 -5.82 -5.54 15.04
CA LEU A 46 -7.06 -4.98 14.53
C LEU A 46 -8.18 -5.32 15.51
N ASP A 47 -9.12 -4.40 15.71
CA ASP A 47 -10.29 -4.67 16.54
C ASP A 47 -11.23 -5.65 15.84
N GLU A 48 -11.88 -6.55 16.57
CA GLU A 48 -12.80 -7.54 15.99
C GLU A 48 -14.02 -6.87 15.31
N ASP A 49 -14.49 -5.75 15.85
CA ASP A 49 -15.67 -5.01 15.37
C ASP A 49 -15.39 -4.03 14.21
N GLY A 50 -14.20 -4.09 13.62
CA GLY A 50 -13.82 -3.17 12.55
C GLY A 50 -14.47 -3.48 11.20
N PRO A 51 -14.37 -2.55 10.22
CA PRO A 51 -14.94 -2.71 8.88
C PRO A 51 -14.10 -3.65 7.98
N TRP A 52 -13.54 -4.72 8.55
CA TRP A 52 -12.74 -5.73 7.86
C TRP A 52 -13.31 -7.12 8.13
N ASN A 53 -13.05 -8.05 7.20
CA ASN A 53 -13.54 -9.42 7.27
C ASN A 53 -12.40 -10.34 7.72
N LEU A 54 -12.32 -10.61 9.03
CA LEU A 54 -11.31 -11.49 9.62
C LEU A 54 -11.63 -12.97 9.33
N VAL A 55 -10.61 -13.73 8.95
CA VAL A 55 -10.66 -15.18 8.73
C VAL A 55 -9.39 -15.86 9.24
N GLU A 56 -9.49 -17.16 9.52
CA GLU A 56 -8.35 -17.98 9.97
C GLU A 56 -7.61 -18.68 8.83
N SER A 57 -8.07 -18.52 7.58
CA SER A 57 -7.45 -19.17 6.42
C SER A 57 -6.04 -18.64 6.17
N LYS A 58 -5.17 -19.47 5.57
CA LYS A 58 -3.83 -19.06 5.16
C LYS A 58 -3.90 -17.85 4.19
N PRO A 59 -3.09 -16.80 4.39
CA PRO A 59 -3.06 -15.66 3.47
C PRO A 59 -2.35 -15.99 2.15
N ASP A 60 -2.78 -15.33 1.08
CA ASP A 60 -2.16 -15.36 -0.25
C ASP A 60 -0.88 -14.53 -0.32
N PHE A 61 -0.81 -13.48 0.51
CA PHE A 61 0.35 -12.62 0.72
C PHE A 61 0.18 -11.87 2.05
N VAL A 62 1.29 -11.40 2.62
CA VAL A 62 1.34 -10.72 3.91
C VAL A 62 1.87 -9.31 3.75
N VAL A 63 1.27 -8.35 4.44
CA VAL A 63 1.79 -6.99 4.59
C VAL A 63 2.13 -6.77 6.06
N ASN A 64 3.39 -6.47 6.35
CA ASN A 64 3.81 -6.13 7.71
C ASN A 64 3.84 -4.61 7.88
N PHE A 65 3.04 -4.08 8.80
CA PHE A 65 3.01 -2.64 9.11
C PHE A 65 3.89 -2.25 10.29
N ASP A 66 4.47 -3.20 11.01
CA ASP A 66 5.34 -2.94 12.17
C ASP A 66 6.83 -2.91 11.80
N ASP A 67 7.25 -3.71 10.80
CA ASP A 67 8.62 -3.85 10.31
C ASP A 67 8.69 -4.01 8.77
N ASP A 68 9.89 -4.29 8.24
CA ASP A 68 10.18 -4.41 6.81
C ASP A 68 9.95 -5.82 6.23
N GLY A 69 9.31 -6.72 6.98
CA GLY A 69 8.98 -8.07 6.56
C GLY A 69 7.68 -8.17 5.74
N GLY A 70 7.31 -9.40 5.41
CA GLY A 70 6.14 -9.70 4.58
C GLY A 70 6.45 -9.72 3.07
N ASP A 71 5.42 -9.91 2.27
CA ASP A 71 5.50 -9.95 0.80
C ASP A 71 5.49 -8.55 0.17
N LEU A 72 5.00 -7.54 0.90
CA LEU A 72 5.00 -6.14 0.49
C LEU A 72 5.62 -5.28 1.58
N SER A 73 6.76 -4.64 1.27
CA SER A 73 7.39 -3.70 2.19
C SER A 73 6.58 -2.42 2.29
N VAL A 74 6.30 -2.00 3.52
CA VAL A 74 5.61 -0.74 3.80
C VAL A 74 6.56 0.44 3.94
N ARG A 75 7.86 0.17 4.05
CA ARG A 75 8.91 1.19 4.13
C ARG A 75 9.69 1.22 2.82
N TYR A 76 10.51 2.24 2.71
CA TYR A 76 11.44 2.36 1.61
C TYR A 76 12.69 3.10 2.07
N GLU A 77 13.82 2.76 1.47
CA GLU A 77 15.09 3.42 1.72
C GLU A 77 15.45 4.39 0.59
N LYS A 78 16.52 5.16 0.80
CA LYS A 78 17.09 5.98 -0.26
C LYS A 78 17.54 5.06 -1.40
N MET A 79 17.17 5.40 -2.63
CA MET A 79 17.64 4.71 -3.81
C MET A 79 18.86 5.41 -4.38
N ASP A 80 19.82 4.62 -4.86
CA ASP A 80 20.92 5.11 -5.68
C ASP A 80 20.56 5.06 -7.17
N GLY A 81 21.43 5.60 -8.01
CA GLY A 81 21.23 5.62 -9.47
C GLY A 81 20.45 6.84 -9.96
N ASP A 82 20.40 6.96 -11.29
CA ASP A 82 19.68 7.99 -12.01
C ASP A 82 18.18 7.72 -12.09
N PHE A 83 17.44 8.61 -12.76
CA PHE A 83 15.99 8.50 -12.89
C PHE A 83 15.55 7.20 -13.58
N GLU A 84 16.19 6.83 -14.70
CA GLU A 84 15.79 5.66 -15.49
C GLU A 84 16.03 4.35 -14.73
N SER A 85 17.20 4.20 -14.10
CA SER A 85 17.53 3.00 -13.31
C SER A 85 16.57 2.79 -12.13
N ARG A 86 16.12 3.87 -11.48
CA ARG A 86 15.11 3.77 -10.42
C ARG A 86 13.72 3.40 -10.94
N VAL A 87 13.31 3.95 -12.09
CA VAL A 87 12.03 3.60 -12.73
C VAL A 87 12.03 2.12 -13.12
N GLU A 88 13.11 1.64 -13.71
CA GLU A 88 13.26 0.23 -14.09
C GLU A 88 13.16 -0.69 -12.86
N PHE A 89 13.87 -0.38 -11.77
CA PHE A 89 13.80 -1.14 -10.52
C PHE A 89 12.37 -1.18 -9.95
N LEU A 90 11.73 -0.02 -9.81
CA LEU A 90 10.39 0.10 -9.20
C LEU A 90 9.26 -0.44 -10.09
N SER A 91 9.53 -0.70 -11.37
CA SER A 91 8.57 -1.36 -12.27
C SER A 91 8.34 -2.83 -11.91
N THR A 92 9.31 -3.46 -11.23
CA THR A 92 9.25 -4.87 -10.82
C THR A 92 9.33 -5.07 -9.31
N ASN A 93 9.73 -4.04 -8.55
CA ASN A 93 9.90 -4.09 -7.10
C ASN A 93 8.98 -3.06 -6.42
N ALA A 94 7.93 -3.56 -5.78
CA ALA A 94 7.08 -2.77 -4.90
C ALA A 94 7.80 -2.43 -3.61
N ASP A 95 7.82 -1.16 -3.22
CA ASP A 95 8.22 -0.73 -1.89
C ASP A 95 7.20 0.27 -1.31
N GLY A 96 7.51 0.81 -0.13
CA GLY A 96 6.66 1.78 0.56
C GLY A 96 6.32 3.03 -0.26
N ARG A 97 7.07 3.39 -1.32
CA ARG A 97 6.73 4.54 -2.18
C ARG A 97 5.40 4.34 -2.89
N TRP A 98 5.11 3.11 -3.31
CA TRP A 98 3.84 2.79 -3.96
C TRP A 98 2.65 2.97 -3.02
N LEU A 99 2.81 2.54 -1.76
CA LEU A 99 1.79 2.75 -0.73
C LEU A 99 1.64 4.22 -0.38
N LEU A 100 2.75 4.97 -0.25
CA LEU A 100 2.74 6.40 0.01
C LEU A 100 1.97 7.17 -1.08
N CYS A 101 2.31 6.93 -2.35
CA CYS A 101 1.65 7.59 -3.48
C CYS A 101 0.16 7.25 -3.53
N ALA A 102 -0.21 6.00 -3.31
CA ALA A 102 -1.61 5.57 -3.30
C ALA A 102 -2.41 6.17 -2.15
N GLN A 103 -1.84 6.22 -0.94
CA GLN A 103 -2.47 6.85 0.23
C GLN A 103 -2.65 8.35 0.02
N HIS A 104 -1.67 9.02 -0.59
CA HIS A 104 -1.77 10.43 -0.91
C HIS A 104 -2.92 10.70 -1.89
N LEU A 105 -2.98 9.96 -2.99
CA LEU A 105 -4.07 10.06 -3.96
C LEU A 105 -5.44 9.78 -3.31
N HIS A 106 -5.53 8.73 -2.50
CA HIS A 106 -6.77 8.39 -1.80
C HIS A 106 -7.23 9.50 -0.85
N SER A 107 -6.29 10.10 -0.10
CA SER A 107 -6.58 11.19 0.83
C SER A 107 -7.10 12.43 0.09
N TRP A 108 -6.53 12.77 -1.06
CA TRP A 108 -7.04 13.89 -1.87
C TRP A 108 -8.44 13.60 -2.43
N ALA A 109 -8.68 12.38 -2.88
CA ALA A 109 -9.96 11.96 -3.45
C ALA A 109 -11.10 11.94 -2.42
N THR A 110 -10.79 11.79 -1.13
CA THR A 110 -11.79 11.53 -0.09
C THR A 110 -11.91 12.63 0.96
N LEU A 111 -10.81 13.35 1.25
CA LEU A 111 -10.77 14.33 2.34
C LEU A 111 -10.51 15.75 1.84
N TRP A 112 -9.43 15.96 1.06
CA TRP A 112 -8.95 17.31 0.77
C TRP A 112 -9.70 18.00 -0.36
N ALA A 113 -9.93 17.31 -1.47
CA ALA A 113 -10.67 17.88 -2.59
C ALA A 113 -11.47 16.82 -3.37
N PRO A 114 -12.51 16.22 -2.75
CA PRO A 114 -13.30 15.14 -3.36
C PRO A 114 -13.92 15.51 -4.71
N GLN A 115 -14.27 16.78 -4.91
CA GLN A 115 -14.80 17.34 -6.16
C GLN A 115 -13.83 17.25 -7.34
N TYR A 116 -12.54 16.98 -7.10
CA TYR A 116 -11.51 16.81 -8.12
C TYR A 116 -10.99 15.37 -8.22
N SER A 117 -11.66 14.40 -7.60
CA SER A 117 -11.27 12.98 -7.62
C SER A 117 -11.02 12.45 -9.04
N GLU A 118 -11.86 12.83 -10.01
CA GLU A 118 -11.70 12.46 -11.43
C GLU A 118 -10.55 13.19 -12.15
N LYS A 119 -10.01 14.25 -11.55
CA LYS A 119 -8.88 15.03 -12.09
C LYS A 119 -7.54 14.65 -11.46
N LEU A 120 -7.54 13.69 -10.53
CA LEU A 120 -6.31 13.27 -9.89
C LEU A 120 -5.39 12.56 -10.89
N PRO A 121 -4.07 12.77 -10.78
CA PRO A 121 -3.11 12.05 -11.60
C PRO A 121 -3.16 10.55 -11.31
N SER A 122 -2.72 9.74 -12.28
CA SER A 122 -2.57 8.30 -12.06
C SER A 122 -1.52 8.01 -10.98
N LEU A 123 -1.64 6.84 -10.35
CA LEU A 123 -0.62 6.35 -9.42
C LEU A 123 0.77 6.29 -10.08
N SER A 124 0.84 5.83 -11.33
CA SER A 124 2.08 5.80 -12.10
C SER A 124 2.69 7.19 -12.26
N LEU A 125 1.90 8.20 -12.59
CA LEU A 125 2.40 9.57 -12.76
C LEU A 125 2.93 10.16 -11.45
N ILE A 126 2.26 9.90 -10.32
CA ILE A 126 2.77 10.34 -9.01
C ILE A 126 4.06 9.60 -8.65
N MET A 127 4.16 8.30 -8.90
CA MET A 127 5.39 7.53 -8.70
C MET A 127 6.55 8.12 -9.52
N THR A 128 6.33 8.37 -10.82
CA THR A 128 7.33 9.01 -11.70
C THR A 128 7.79 10.36 -11.16
N ARG A 129 6.86 11.20 -10.68
CA ARG A 129 7.20 12.51 -10.09
C ARG A 129 7.96 12.39 -8.78
N LEU A 130 7.61 11.42 -7.93
CA LEU A 130 8.32 11.15 -6.69
C LEU A 130 9.78 10.77 -7.00
N ILE A 131 10.00 9.84 -7.94
CA ILE A 131 11.35 9.42 -8.34
C ILE A 131 12.16 10.61 -8.87
N ALA A 132 11.56 11.45 -9.75
CA ALA A 132 12.23 12.64 -10.26
C ALA A 132 12.63 13.61 -9.14
N ALA A 133 11.75 13.81 -8.15
CA ALA A 133 12.05 14.64 -6.99
C ALA A 133 13.18 14.05 -6.13
N GLU A 134 13.18 12.73 -5.88
CA GLU A 134 14.23 12.06 -5.10
C GLU A 134 15.59 12.04 -5.78
N VAL A 135 15.65 12.07 -7.12
CA VAL A 135 16.91 12.22 -7.87
C VAL A 135 17.44 13.66 -7.79
N HIS A 136 16.54 14.65 -7.76
CA HIS A 136 16.94 16.06 -7.72
C HIS A 136 17.28 16.56 -6.31
N LEU A 137 16.62 16.01 -5.29
CA LEU A 137 16.71 16.47 -3.90
C LEU A 137 17.55 15.56 -2.99
N GLY A 138 17.83 14.33 -3.43
CA GLY A 138 18.56 13.30 -2.67
C GLY A 138 19.99 13.14 -3.14
#